data_AF-S1NXZ9-F1
#
_entry.id   AF-S1NXZ9-F1
#
_cell.length_a   1.000
_cell.length_b   1.000
_cell.length_c   1.000
_cell.angle_alpha   90.00
_cell.angle_beta   90.00
_cell.angle_gamma   90.00
#
_symmetry.space_group_name_H-M   'P 1'
#
loop_
_entity.id
_entity.type
_entity.pdbx_description
1 polymer ?
#
loop_
_entity_poly.entity_id
_entity_poly.type
_entity_poly.pdbx_seq_one_letter_code
_entity_poly.pdbx_strand_id
1 'polypeptide(L)'
;MNQFFNVFKKTQQFLLLQAYADEIMTDDELMTFLLNETNDERFCFISQNGLYVVIPNVSLDDFTHSYFSPPEVQISMEKSTIYLKVPKEVIQLPFSKKEDAQNILSDIDYLWSN
;
A
#
# COMPACT_ATOMS: atom_id res chain seq x y z
N MET A 1 -16.25 -6.79 5.07
CA MET A 1 -16.28 -7.85 4.05
C MET A 1 -16.50 -7.21 2.70
N ASN A 2 -15.41 -6.68 2.19
CA ASN A 2 -15.28 -6.19 0.84
C ASN A 2 -15.49 -7.36 -0.16
N GLN A 3 -16.46 -7.22 -1.07
CA GLN A 3 -16.82 -8.27 -2.03
C GLN A 3 -15.66 -8.67 -2.93
N PHE A 4 -14.70 -7.76 -3.15
CA PHE A 4 -13.47 -8.00 -3.90
C PHE A 4 -12.74 -9.27 -3.47
N PHE A 5 -12.60 -9.49 -2.15
CA PHE A 5 -11.85 -10.62 -1.60
C PHE A 5 -12.59 -11.96 -1.74
N ASN A 6 -13.90 -11.93 -1.93
CA ASN A 6 -14.72 -13.13 -2.12
C ASN A 6 -14.89 -13.52 -3.59
N VAL A 7 -14.90 -12.52 -4.48
CA VAL A 7 -15.12 -12.71 -5.92
C VAL A 7 -13.83 -13.11 -6.62
N PHE A 8 -12.68 -12.53 -6.23
CA PHE A 8 -11.42 -12.73 -6.90
C PHE A 8 -10.45 -13.60 -6.10
N LYS A 9 -9.71 -14.46 -6.79
CA LYS A 9 -8.55 -15.18 -6.21
C LYS A 9 -7.40 -14.21 -5.99
N LYS A 10 -6.47 -14.54 -5.08
CA LYS A 10 -5.28 -13.70 -4.79
C LYS A 10 -4.52 -13.24 -6.04
N THR A 11 -4.36 -14.11 -7.03
CA THR A 11 -3.68 -13.75 -8.30
C THR A 11 -4.48 -12.72 -9.12
N GLN A 12 -5.81 -12.82 -9.13
CA GLN A 12 -6.67 -11.86 -9.81
C GLN A 12 -6.71 -10.52 -9.07
N GLN A 13 -6.75 -10.56 -7.73
CA GLN A 13 -6.67 -9.37 -6.89
C GLN A 13 -5.37 -8.60 -7.18
N PHE A 14 -4.24 -9.32 -7.22
CA PHE A 14 -2.95 -8.72 -7.55
C PHE A 14 -2.93 -8.09 -8.95
N LEU A 15 -3.46 -8.78 -9.97
CA LEU A 15 -3.54 -8.22 -11.33
C LEU A 15 -4.40 -6.96 -11.41
N LEU A 16 -5.54 -6.93 -10.71
CA LEU A 16 -6.40 -5.75 -10.67
C LEU A 16 -5.73 -4.58 -9.95
N LEU A 17 -5.03 -4.86 -8.85
CA LEU A 17 -4.25 -3.85 -8.14
C LEU A 17 -3.09 -3.29 -8.98
N GLN A 18 -2.41 -4.14 -9.75
CA GLN A 18 -1.38 -3.69 -10.69
C GLN A 18 -1.96 -2.84 -11.82
N ALA A 19 -3.09 -3.26 -12.41
CA ALA A 19 -3.78 -2.47 -13.43
C ALA A 19 -4.22 -1.11 -12.88
N TYR A 20 -4.70 -1.06 -11.64
CA TYR A 20 -5.07 0.19 -10.99
C TYR A 20 -3.86 1.07 -10.67
N ALA A 21 -2.74 0.48 -10.23
CA ALA A 21 -1.50 1.21 -10.04
C ALA A 21 -1.06 1.86 -11.35
N ASP A 22 -1.14 1.14 -12.48
CA ASP A 22 -0.81 1.63 -13.82
C ASP A 22 -1.66 2.84 -14.25
N GLU A 23 -2.91 2.93 -13.78
CA GLU A 23 -3.79 4.06 -14.06
C GLU A 23 -3.51 5.32 -13.21
N ILE A 24 -3.02 5.15 -11.98
CA ILE A 24 -2.90 6.26 -11.02
C ILE A 24 -1.45 6.73 -10.78
N MET A 25 -0.46 5.91 -11.16
CA MET A 25 0.96 6.17 -10.94
C MET A 25 1.66 6.51 -12.26
N THR A 26 2.80 7.17 -12.15
CA THR A 26 3.70 7.40 -13.30
C THR A 26 4.57 6.17 -13.57
N ASP A 27 5.09 6.03 -14.80
CA ASP A 27 6.01 4.96 -15.19
C ASP A 27 7.19 4.80 -14.21
N ASP A 28 7.74 5.91 -13.71
CA ASP A 28 8.85 5.90 -12.76
C ASP A 28 8.44 5.35 -11.38
N GLU A 29 7.22 5.64 -10.93
CA GLU A 29 6.68 5.09 -9.69
C GLU A 29 6.37 3.60 -9.82
N LEU A 30 5.82 3.17 -10.95
CA LEU A 30 5.50 1.77 -11.21
C LEU A 30 6.74 0.86 -11.17
N MET A 31 7.92 1.40 -11.46
CA MET A 31 9.17 0.66 -11.42
C MET A 31 9.70 0.44 -9.99
N THR A 32 9.25 1.23 -9.02
CA THR A 32 9.86 1.29 -7.69
C THR A 32 8.85 1.19 -6.54
N PHE A 33 7.55 1.11 -6.82
CA PHE A 33 6.54 1.06 -5.78
C PHE A 33 6.49 -0.29 -5.04
N LEU A 34 6.08 -0.21 -3.78
CA LEU A 34 5.81 -1.36 -2.92
C LEU A 34 4.30 -1.54 -2.77
N LEU A 35 3.82 -2.78 -2.90
CA LEU A 35 2.42 -3.13 -2.63
C LEU A 35 2.33 -3.93 -1.33
N ASN A 36 1.56 -3.42 -0.37
CA ASN A 36 1.35 -4.07 0.92
C ASN A 36 -0.14 -4.18 1.26
N GLU A 37 -0.54 -5.34 1.79
CA GLU A 37 -1.90 -5.57 2.29
C GLU A 37 -2.03 -5.06 3.73
N THR A 38 -3.12 -4.36 4.03
CA THR A 38 -3.45 -3.87 5.38
C THR A 38 -4.39 -4.84 6.09
N ASN A 39 -4.49 -4.75 7.41
CA ASN A 39 -5.46 -5.54 8.19
C ASN A 39 -6.94 -5.20 7.89
N ASP A 40 -7.22 -4.05 7.27
CA ASP A 40 -8.58 -3.53 7.11
C ASP A 40 -9.16 -3.77 5.70
N GLU A 41 -8.74 -4.82 5.01
CA GLU A 41 -9.19 -5.13 3.63
C GLU A 41 -8.84 -4.01 2.61
N ARG A 42 -7.77 -3.24 2.88
CA ARG A 42 -7.21 -2.19 2.00
C ARG A 42 -5.79 -2.53 1.56
N PHE A 43 -5.31 -1.87 0.51
CA PHE A 43 -3.95 -1.99 0.02
C PHE A 43 -3.20 -0.66 0.12
N CYS A 44 -1.92 -0.72 0.45
CA CYS A 44 -1.03 0.43 0.45
C CYS A 44 -0.04 0.28 -0.71
N PHE A 45 -0.07 1.23 -1.63
CA PHE A 45 0.99 1.39 -2.60
C PHE A 45 1.92 2.50 -2.14
N ILE A 46 3.20 2.19 -1.98
CA ILE A 46 4.20 3.14 -1.50
C ILE A 46 5.15 3.40 -2.65
N SER A 47 5.13 4.60 -3.21
CA SER A 47 6.06 5.04 -4.24
C SER A 47 7.00 6.13 -3.68
N GLN A 48 7.99 6.52 -4.48
CA GLN A 48 8.83 7.69 -4.20
C GLN A 48 8.02 8.99 -4.03
N ASN A 49 6.87 9.12 -4.72
CA ASN A 49 6.05 10.32 -4.63
C ASN A 49 5.13 10.32 -3.41
N GLY A 50 4.86 9.16 -2.78
CA GLY A 50 4.01 9.09 -1.60
C GLY A 50 3.33 7.76 -1.35
N LEU A 51 2.34 7.81 -0.45
CA LEU A 51 1.54 6.68 -0.04
C LEU A 51 0.13 6.77 -0.65
N TYR A 52 -0.27 5.72 -1.35
CA TYR A 52 -1.61 5.55 -1.91
C TYR A 52 -2.32 4.44 -1.13
N VAL A 53 -3.39 4.81 -0.43
CA VAL A 53 -4.23 3.86 0.29
C VAL A 53 -5.41 3.51 -0.60
N VAL A 54 -5.32 2.35 -1.23
CA VAL A 54 -6.29 1.85 -2.20
C VAL A 54 -7.34 1.00 -1.51
N ILE A 55 -8.60 1.33 -1.77
CA ILE A 55 -9.77 0.57 -1.36
C ILE A 55 -10.28 -0.14 -2.62
N PRO A 56 -10.01 -1.45 -2.75
CA PRO A 56 -10.39 -2.20 -3.94
C PRO A 56 -11.89 -2.44 -3.96
N ASN A 57 -12.45 -2.63 -5.15
CA ASN A 57 -13.86 -2.95 -5.36
C ASN A 57 -14.03 -4.05 -6.43
N VAL A 58 -15.24 -4.53 -6.67
CA VAL A 58 -15.47 -5.61 -7.66
C VAL A 58 -15.17 -5.13 -9.10
N SER A 59 -15.47 -3.87 -9.40
CA SER A 59 -15.08 -3.22 -10.66
C SER A 59 -13.85 -2.35 -10.45
N LEU A 60 -12.92 -2.35 -11.41
CA LEU A 60 -11.72 -1.48 -11.39
C LEU A 60 -12.11 0.00 -11.35
N ASP A 61 -13.14 0.39 -12.11
CA ASP A 61 -13.64 1.76 -12.19
C ASP A 61 -14.16 2.29 -10.84
N ASP A 62 -14.53 1.39 -9.93
CA ASP A 62 -15.05 1.72 -8.60
C ASP A 62 -13.95 1.70 -7.52
N PHE A 63 -12.69 1.52 -7.91
CA PHE A 63 -11.57 1.63 -6.97
C PHE A 63 -11.43 3.08 -6.53
N THR A 64 -11.16 3.24 -5.24
CA THR A 64 -10.87 4.56 -4.68
C THR A 64 -9.53 4.52 -4.01
N HIS A 65 -8.81 5.64 -4.04
CA HIS A 65 -7.55 5.78 -3.32
C HIS A 65 -7.49 7.11 -2.57
N SER A 66 -6.76 7.11 -1.47
CA SER A 66 -6.32 8.31 -0.79
C SER A 66 -4.82 8.45 -0.97
N TYR A 67 -4.39 9.61 -1.47
CA TYR A 67 -2.98 9.93 -1.61
C TYR A 67 -2.51 10.76 -0.41
N PHE A 68 -1.33 10.42 0.11
CA PHE A 68 -0.64 11.15 1.17
C PHE A 68 0.80 11.38 0.74
N SER A 69 1.27 12.62 0.85
CA SER A 69 2.65 12.93 0.52
C SER A 69 3.60 12.38 1.61
N PRO A 70 4.84 11.99 1.28
CA PRO A 70 5.82 11.47 2.24
C PRO A 70 5.95 12.28 3.54
N PRO A 71 6.02 13.63 3.53
CA PRO A 71 6.14 14.42 4.76
C PRO A 71 4.89 14.38 5.66
N GLU A 72 3.74 13.97 5.13
CA GLU A 72 2.51 13.80 5.90
C GLU A 72 2.40 12.44 6.57
N VAL A 73 3.27 11.48 6.22
CA VAL A 73 3.26 10.12 6.73
C VAL A 73 4.35 9.93 7.78
N GLN A 74 3.95 9.60 9.00
CA GLN A 74 4.87 9.17 10.05
C GLN A 74 4.93 7.65 10.09
N ILE A 75 6.12 7.09 9.83
CA ILE A 75 6.33 5.65 9.89
C ILE A 75 6.88 5.27 11.26
N SER A 76 6.35 4.18 11.82
CA SER A 76 6.93 3.52 12.98
C SER A 76 6.77 2.01 12.85
N MET A 77 7.62 1.24 13.51
CA MET A 77 7.53 -0.22 13.50
C MET A 77 7.46 -0.74 14.93
N GLU A 78 6.48 -1.57 15.20
CA GLU A 78 6.37 -2.30 16.46
C GLU A 78 6.34 -3.80 16.17
N LYS A 79 7.30 -4.54 16.71
CA LYS A 79 7.45 -5.99 16.51
C LYS A 79 7.56 -6.37 15.02
N SER A 80 6.48 -6.87 14.41
CA SER A 80 6.39 -7.27 13.01
C SER A 80 5.26 -6.52 12.29
N THR A 81 4.90 -5.34 12.78
CA THR A 81 3.87 -4.48 12.19
C THR A 81 4.44 -3.10 11.94
N ILE A 82 4.28 -2.62 10.72
CA ILE A 82 4.59 -1.23 10.36
C ILE A 82 3.32 -0.41 10.53
N TYR A 83 3.44 0.71 11.20
CA TYR A 83 2.38 1.68 11.43
C TYR A 83 2.69 2.93 10.61
N LEU A 84 1.83 3.20 9.64
CA LEU A 84 1.85 4.41 8.82
C LEU A 84 0.79 5.36 9.35
N LYS A 85 1.21 6.37 10.09
CA LYS A 85 0.32 7.39 10.64
C LYS A 85 0.17 8.52 9.64
N VAL A 86 -1.05 8.65 9.11
CA VAL A 86 -1.47 9.71 8.19
C VAL A 86 -2.37 10.71 8.94
N PRO A 87 -2.66 11.91 8.39
CA PRO A 87 -3.33 12.98 9.14
C PRO A 87 -4.68 12.60 9.78
N LYS A 88 -5.41 11.62 9.22
CA LYS A 88 -6.75 11.23 9.67
C LYS A 88 -6.85 9.83 10.24
N GLU A 89 -5.81 9.01 10.13
CA GLU A 89 -5.85 7.61 10.56
C GLU A 89 -4.46 7.00 10.74
N VAL A 90 -4.43 5.78 11.29
CA VAL A 90 -3.20 4.98 11.40
C VAL A 90 -3.43 3.68 10.63
N ILE A 91 -2.60 3.45 9.63
CA ILE A 91 -2.68 2.26 8.79
C ILE A 91 -1.67 1.24 9.30
N GLN A 92 -2.11 0.00 9.42
CA GLN A 92 -1.30 -1.10 9.94
C GLN A 92 -0.96 -2.08 8.83
N LEU A 93 0.33 -2.31 8.62
CA LEU A 93 0.87 -3.30 7.71
C LEU A 93 1.42 -4.47 8.55
N PRO A 94 0.63 -5.56 8.72
CA PRO A 94 1.07 -6.74 9.45
C PRO A 94 2.02 -7.58 8.60
N PHE A 95 3.15 -7.99 9.18
CA PHE A 95 4.06 -8.94 8.55
C PHE A 95 4.18 -10.21 9.40
N SER A 96 4.34 -11.34 8.71
CA SER A 96 4.53 -12.65 9.34
C SER A 96 5.87 -12.73 10.07
N LYS A 97 6.91 -12.06 9.54
CA LYS A 97 8.24 -11.99 10.14
C LYS A 97 8.64 -10.54 10.38
N LYS A 98 9.39 -10.32 11.46
CA LYS A 98 9.99 -9.02 11.76
C LYS A 98 11.00 -8.60 10.70
N GLU A 99 11.75 -9.54 10.13
CA GLU A 99 12.73 -9.29 9.07
C GLU A 99 12.06 -8.70 7.82
N ASP A 100 10.90 -9.24 7.42
CA ASP A 100 10.13 -8.73 6.28
C ASP A 100 9.68 -7.27 6.55
N ALA A 101 9.17 -7.00 7.75
CA ALA A 101 8.81 -5.64 8.16
C ALA A 101 10.02 -4.68 8.15
N GLN A 102 11.19 -5.14 8.57
CA GLN A 102 12.41 -4.32 8.56
C GLN A 102 12.91 -4.04 7.15
N ASN A 103 12.84 -5.02 6.24
CA ASN A 103 13.21 -4.84 4.84
C ASN A 103 12.28 -3.82 4.18
N ILE A 104 10.96 -3.98 4.34
CA ILE A 104 9.99 -3.02 3.80
C ILE A 104 10.19 -1.63 4.40
N LEU A 105 10.43 -1.50 5.71
CA LEU A 105 10.72 -0.21 6.32
C LEU A 105 11.96 0.45 5.67
N SER A 106 13.01 -0.33 5.43
CA SER A 106 14.24 0.16 4.79
C SER A 106 13.99 0.59 3.34
N ASP A 107 13.15 -0.14 2.61
CA ASP A 107 12.76 0.19 1.24
C ASP A 107 11.94 1.49 1.21
N ILE A 108 11.01 1.70 2.15
CA ILE A 108 10.25 2.95 2.26
C ILE A 108 11.18 4.13 2.59
N ASP A 109 12.08 3.95 3.56
CA ASP A 109 13.06 4.96 3.91
C ASP A 109 13.95 5.32 2.71
N TYR A 110 14.33 4.33 1.88
CA TYR A 110 15.09 4.55 0.66
C TYR A 110 14.30 5.33 -0.41
N LEU A 111 13.01 5.02 -0.57
CA LEU A 111 12.12 5.71 -1.51
C LEU A 111 11.88 7.18 -1.15
N TRP A 112 11.81 7.51 0.15
CA TRP A 112 11.48 8.86 0.63
C TRP A 112 12.68 9.69 1.10
N SER A 113 13.87 9.09 1.17
CA SER A 113 15.11 9.82 1.48
C SER A 113 15.81 10.37 0.23
N ASN A 114 15.41 9.96 -0.98
CA ASN A 114 15.88 10.52 -2.25
C ASN A 114 14.92 11.58 -2.79
#